data_AF-A0A7X9KNM8-F1
#
_entry.id   AF-A0A7X9KNM8-F1
#
_cell.length_a   1.000
_cell.length_b   1.000
_cell.length_c   1.000
_cell.angle_alpha   90.00
_cell.angle_beta   90.00
_cell.angle_gamma   90.00
#
_symmetry.space_group_name_H-M   'P 1'
#
loop_
_entity.id
_entity.type
_entity.pdbx_description
1 polymer ?
#
loop_
_entity_poly.entity_id
_entity_poly.type
_entity_poly.pdbx_seq_one_letter_code
_entity_poly.pdbx_strand_id
1 'polypeptide(L)'
;MLVNREIQTLDEFTIQQLRDFPRATGELSSLLRDIGLAAKRIHVEVNKAGLVDILGDYGTTNVQGEEVKKLDVFANDQLMGVLRHGISCAGIGSEELDDIVIFNDEISNKSKYVCLFDP
;
A
#
# COMPACT_ATOMS: atom_id res chain seq x y z
N MET A 1 -26.88 28.28 5.55
CA MET A 1 -26.17 27.01 5.82
C MET A 1 -24.70 27.25 5.52
N LEU A 2 -23.85 27.36 6.55
CA LEU A 2 -22.40 27.42 6.35
C LEU A 2 -21.95 25.99 6.05
N VAL A 3 -21.57 25.72 4.80
CA VAL A 3 -20.91 24.47 4.44
C VAL A 3 -19.56 24.48 5.17
N ASN A 4 -19.37 23.57 6.12
CA ASN A 4 -18.05 23.38 6.71
C ASN A 4 -17.11 22.89 5.59
N ARG A 5 -16.13 23.73 5.23
CA ARG A 5 -15.14 23.48 4.18
C ARG A 5 -13.80 23.01 4.72
N GLU A 6 -13.71 22.64 6.00
CA GLU A 6 -12.50 22.04 6.55
C GLU A 6 -12.33 20.62 6.01
N ILE A 7 -11.74 20.51 4.82
CA ILE A 7 -11.23 19.26 4.28
C ILE A 7 -9.82 19.10 4.83
N GLN A 8 -9.63 18.13 5.72
CA GLN A 8 -8.31 17.72 6.17
C GLN A 8 -7.84 16.52 5.35
N THR A 9 -6.69 16.65 4.72
CA THR A 9 -6.03 15.57 3.99
C THR A 9 -5.27 14.64 4.94
N LEU A 10 -4.98 13.41 4.50
CA LEU A 10 -4.12 12.48 5.24
C LEU A 10 -2.74 13.10 5.54
N ASP A 11 -2.20 13.89 4.62
CA ASP A 11 -0.92 14.56 4.80
C ASP A 11 -0.98 15.64 5.88
N GLU A 12 -2.02 16.48 5.86
CA GLU A 12 -2.21 17.49 6.90
C GLU A 12 -2.42 16.85 8.27
N PHE A 13 -3.21 15.78 8.34
CA PHE A 13 -3.42 15.04 9.58
C PHE A 13 -2.10 14.45 10.11
N THR A 14 -1.35 13.73 9.28
CA THR A 14 -0.09 13.10 9.71
C THR A 14 0.99 14.12 10.10
N ILE A 15 1.04 15.28 9.44
CA ILE A 15 1.93 16.39 9.82
C ILE A 15 1.52 17.00 11.16
N GLN A 16 0.22 17.17 11.42
CA GLN A 16 -0.27 17.66 12.70
C GLN A 16 0.07 16.68 13.82
N GLN A 17 -0.22 15.39 13.64
CA GLN A 17 0.10 14.35 14.62
C GLN A 17 1.60 14.30 14.92
N LEU A 18 2.47 14.46 13.92
CA LEU A 18 3.92 14.46 14.12
C LEU A 18 4.37 15.50 15.17
N ARG A 19 3.69 16.65 15.26
CA ARG A 19 4.01 17.71 16.23
C ARG A 19 3.77 17.30 17.68
N ASP A 20 2.85 16.35 17.88
CA ASP A 20 2.51 15.84 19.21
C ASP A 20 3.50 14.77 19.71
N PHE A 21 4.41 14.30 18.83
CA PHE A 21 5.42 13.28 19.15
C PHE A 21 6.85 13.79 18.90
N PRO A 22 7.53 14.37 19.92
CA PRO A 22 8.87 14.97 19.76
C PRO A 22 9.99 14.04 19.26
N ARG A 23 9.79 12.72 19.33
CA ARG A 23 10.74 11.70 18.86
C ARG A 23 10.38 11.08 17.51
N ALA A 24 9.26 11.51 16.90
CA ALA A 24 8.83 10.95 15.63
C ALA A 24 9.77 11.41 14.50
N THR A 25 10.20 10.47 13.67
CA THR A 25 11.14 10.74 12.56
C THR A 25 10.45 11.09 11.25
N GLY A 26 9.13 10.97 11.18
CA GLY A 26 8.35 11.15 9.95
C GLY A 26 8.24 9.88 9.09
N GLU A 27 8.99 8.83 9.39
CA GLU A 27 8.97 7.56 8.64
C GLU A 27 7.56 6.93 8.56
N LEU A 28 6.78 6.99 9.65
CA LEU A 28 5.39 6.51 9.63
C LEU A 28 4.50 7.35 8.71
N SER A 29 4.68 8.67 8.70
CA SER A 29 3.91 9.56 7.83
C SER A 29 4.21 9.29 6.35
N SER A 30 5.48 9.05 6.01
CA SER A 30 5.89 8.60 4.67
C SER A 30 5.25 7.26 4.31
N LEU A 31 5.31 6.28 5.21
CA LEU A 31 4.71 4.96 4.99
C LEU A 31 3.19 5.03 4.75
N LEU A 32 2.47 5.84 5.54
CA LEU A 32 1.03 6.04 5.36
C LEU A 32 0.69 6.76 4.04
N ARG A 33 1.52 7.71 3.63
CA ARG A 33 1.39 8.39 2.33
C ARG A 33 1.59 7.41 1.18
N ASP A 34 2.56 6.51 1.29
CA ASP A 34 2.86 5.46 0.32
C ASP A 34 1.68 4.48 0.18
N ILE A 35 1.12 4.01 1.30
CA ILE A 35 -0.10 3.19 1.30
C ILE A 35 -1.26 3.95 0.64
N GLY A 36 -1.43 5.24 0.98
CA GLY A 36 -2.45 6.08 0.37
C GLY A 36 -2.28 6.26 -1.15
N LEU A 37 -1.04 6.26 -1.65
CA LEU A 37 -0.76 6.28 -3.08
C LEU A 37 -1.13 4.95 -3.76
N ALA A 38 -0.75 3.82 -3.16
CA ALA A 38 -1.12 2.49 -3.67
C ALA A 38 -2.64 2.34 -3.74
N ALA A 39 -3.35 2.69 -2.66
CA ALA A 39 -4.81 2.63 -2.59
C ALA A 39 -5.49 3.48 -3.68
N LYS A 40 -4.96 4.67 -4.00
CA LYS A 40 -5.48 5.50 -5.10
C LYS A 40 -5.27 4.85 -6.46
N ARG A 41 -4.13 4.18 -6.69
CA ARG A 41 -3.87 3.45 -7.95
C ARG A 41 -4.80 2.26 -8.10
N ILE A 42 -4.97 1.48 -7.03
CA ILE A 42 -5.93 0.37 -6.97
C ILE A 42 -7.34 0.87 -7.25
N HIS A 43 -7.77 1.94 -6.59
CA HIS A 43 -9.08 2.53 -6.81
C HIS A 43 -9.35 2.94 -8.27
N VAL A 44 -8.34 3.52 -8.95
CA VAL A 44 -8.47 3.88 -10.37
C VAL A 44 -8.71 2.64 -11.23
N GLU A 45 -8.03 1.54 -10.93
CA GLU A 45 -8.16 0.29 -11.68
C GLU A 45 -9.51 -0.39 -11.38
N VAL A 46 -9.91 -0.49 -10.11
CA VAL A 46 -11.22 -0.99 -9.68
C VAL A 46 -12.36 -0.24 -10.34
N ASN A 47 -12.30 1.10 -10.38
CA ASN A 47 -13.34 1.91 -11.03
C ASN A 47 -13.40 1.71 -12.56
N LYS A 48 -12.32 1.24 -13.17
CA LYS A 48 -12.25 0.92 -14.60
C LYS A 48 -12.56 -0.54 -14.90
N ALA A 49 -12.72 -1.38 -13.89
CA ALA A 49 -12.86 -2.82 -14.07
C ALA A 49 -14.12 -3.25 -14.85
N GLY A 50 -15.16 -2.42 -14.87
CA GLY A 50 -16.32 -2.63 -15.74
C GLY A 50 -16.10 -2.25 -17.22
N LEU A 51 -14.98 -1.60 -17.55
CA LEU A 51 -14.64 -1.08 -18.88
C LEU A 51 -13.35 -1.69 -19.46
N VAL A 52 -12.51 -2.27 -18.59
CA VAL A 52 -11.21 -2.87 -18.91
C VAL A 52 -11.25 -4.32 -18.45
N ASP A 53 -10.63 -5.23 -19.21
CA ASP A 53 -10.73 -6.71 -19.05
C ASP A 53 -9.91 -7.27 -17.86
N ILE A 54 -10.05 -6.63 -16.70
CA ILE A 54 -9.36 -6.91 -15.44
C ILE A 54 -10.24 -7.68 -14.43
N LEU A 55 -11.50 -7.98 -14.77
CA LEU A 55 -12.39 -8.81 -13.95
C LEU A 55 -12.31 -10.32 -14.27
N GLY A 56 -11.59 -10.72 -15.32
CA GLY A 56 -11.43 -12.13 -15.68
C GLY A 56 -10.36 -12.83 -14.85
N ASP A 57 -10.48 -14.16 -14.72
CA ASP A 57 -9.46 -14.99 -14.10
C ASP A 57 -8.09 -14.77 -14.77
N TYR A 58 -7.02 -14.78 -13.99
CA TYR A 58 -5.66 -14.80 -14.54
C TYR A 58 -5.35 -16.15 -15.21
N GLY A 59 -6.31 -17.09 -15.23
CA GLY A 59 -6.15 -18.44 -15.80
C GLY A 59 -5.13 -19.30 -15.05
N THR A 60 -4.76 -18.89 -13.84
CA THR A 60 -3.80 -19.57 -12.96
C THR A 60 -4.45 -19.81 -11.61
N THR A 61 -4.31 -21.04 -11.14
CA THR A 61 -4.71 -21.44 -9.79
C THR A 61 -3.53 -21.17 -8.87
N ASN A 62 -3.71 -20.45 -7.76
CA ASN A 62 -2.63 -20.23 -6.80
C ASN A 62 -2.24 -21.55 -6.10
N VAL A 63 -1.15 -21.51 -5.35
CA VAL A 63 -0.64 -22.62 -4.52
C VAL A 63 -1.64 -23.11 -3.45
N GLN A 64 -2.71 -22.36 -3.19
CA GLN A 64 -3.78 -22.68 -2.26
C GLN A 64 -5.03 -23.27 -2.96
N GLY A 65 -5.03 -23.37 -4.29
CA GLY A 65 -6.13 -23.98 -5.05
C GLY A 65 -7.25 -23.01 -5.45
N GLU A 66 -7.06 -21.70 -5.27
CA GLU A 66 -8.04 -20.66 -5.58
C GLU A 66 -7.80 -20.03 -6.96
N GLU A 67 -8.86 -19.54 -7.60
CA GLU A 67 -8.77 -18.77 -8.84
C GLU A 67 -8.17 -17.39 -8.54
N VAL A 68 -6.97 -17.15 -9.06
CA VAL A 68 -6.29 -15.86 -8.89
C VAL A 68 -7.02 -14.81 -9.72
N LYS A 69 -7.55 -13.80 -9.05
CA LYS A 69 -8.13 -12.65 -9.74
C LYS A 69 -7.02 -11.71 -10.18
N LYS A 70 -7.13 -11.21 -11.41
CA LYS A 70 -6.19 -10.20 -11.95
C LYS A 70 -6.07 -8.97 -11.05
N LEU A 71 -7.16 -8.60 -10.36
CA LEU A 71 -7.18 -7.46 -9.47
C LEU A 71 -6.30 -7.68 -8.23
N ASP A 72 -6.32 -8.87 -7.66
CA ASP A 72 -5.59 -9.19 -6.42
C ASP A 72 -4.07 -9.17 -6.69
N VAL A 73 -3.65 -9.76 -7.82
CA VAL A 73 -2.27 -9.65 -8.34
C VAL A 73 -1.87 -8.19 -8.57
N PHE A 74 -2.74 -7.41 -9.21
CA PHE A 74 -2.47 -6.00 -9.48
C PHE A 74 -2.33 -5.20 -8.18
N ALA A 75 -3.20 -5.43 -7.20
CA ALA A 75 -3.17 -4.74 -5.93
C ALA A 75 -1.92 -5.08 -5.12
N ASN A 76 -1.54 -6.37 -5.10
CA ASN A 76 -0.29 -6.83 -4.51
C ASN A 76 0.94 -6.15 -5.14
N ASP A 77 0.99 -6.09 -6.47
CA ASP A 77 2.07 -5.43 -7.20
C ASP A 77 2.13 -3.91 -6.92
N GLN A 78 0.97 -3.23 -6.82
CA GLN A 78 0.94 -1.81 -6.47
C GLN A 78 1.43 -1.56 -5.06
N LEU A 79 0.96 -2.32 -4.06
CA LEU A 79 1.38 -2.18 -2.67
C LEU A 79 2.87 -2.49 -2.50
N MET A 80 3.33 -3.65 -3.01
CA MET A 80 4.74 -4.03 -2.96
C MET A 80 5.61 -2.99 -3.67
N GLY A 81 5.20 -2.54 -4.85
CA GLY A 81 5.95 -1.55 -5.62
C GLY A 81 6.12 -0.24 -4.87
N VAL A 82 5.05 0.32 -4.30
CA VAL A 82 5.12 1.60 -3.59
C VAL A 82 5.87 1.46 -2.26
N LEU A 83 5.65 0.39 -1.49
CA LEU A 83 6.35 0.15 -0.23
C LEU A 83 7.86 -0.07 -0.41
N ARG A 84 8.28 -0.74 -1.50
CA ARG A 84 9.69 -0.92 -1.85
C ARG A 84 10.38 0.40 -2.21
N HIS A 85 9.70 1.26 -2.98
CA HIS A 85 10.27 2.56 -3.37
C HIS A 85 10.23 3.61 -2.25
N GLY A 86 9.28 3.48 -1.33
CA GLY A 86 9.06 4.40 -0.22
C GLY A 86 10.13 4.38 0.87
N ILE A 87 11.03 3.39 0.85
CA ILE A 87 12.17 3.16 1.79
C ILE A 87 11.84 3.17 3.28
N SER A 88 10.58 3.36 3.64
CA SER A 88 10.07 3.50 5.00
C SER A 88 9.61 2.16 5.57
N CYS A 89 9.95 1.05 4.90
CA CYS A 89 9.59 -0.32 5.27
C CYS A 89 10.79 -1.24 4.99
N ALA A 90 11.08 -2.18 5.89
CA ALA A 90 12.18 -3.16 5.76
C ALA A 90 11.76 -4.42 5.00
N GLY A 91 10.46 -4.69 4.94
CA GLY A 91 9.91 -5.86 4.27
C GLY A 91 8.41 -5.99 4.46
N ILE A 92 7.81 -6.87 3.67
CA ILE A 92 6.36 -7.06 3.61
C ILE A 92 5.97 -8.52 3.78
N GLY A 93 4.76 -8.74 4.27
CA GLY A 93 4.00 -9.97 4.09
C GLY A 93 2.68 -9.66 3.38
N SER A 94 2.33 -10.48 2.40
CA SER A 94 1.09 -10.35 1.63
C SER A 94 0.34 -11.66 1.67
N GLU A 95 -0.99 -11.61 1.65
CA GLU A 95 -1.84 -12.80 1.52
C GLU A 95 -1.55 -13.56 0.20
N GLU A 96 -1.19 -12.82 -0.85
CA GLU A 96 -0.87 -13.33 -2.19
C GLU A 96 0.55 -13.93 -2.34
N LEU A 97 1.35 -13.98 -1.27
CA LEU A 97 2.74 -14.45 -1.31
C LEU A 97 2.99 -15.55 -0.27
N ASP A 98 3.64 -16.63 -0.70
CA ASP A 98 4.00 -17.76 0.19
C ASP A 98 5.02 -17.37 1.27
N ASP A 99 5.98 -16.52 0.90
CA ASP A 99 7.09 -16.11 1.75
C ASP A 99 7.08 -14.59 1.94
N ILE A 100 7.62 -14.15 3.08
CA ILE A 100 7.89 -12.73 3.33
C ILE A 100 8.89 -12.18 2.30
N VAL A 101 8.72 -10.90 1.94
CA VAL A 101 9.64 -10.19 1.06
C VAL A 101 10.47 -9.22 1.87
N ILE A 102 11.79 -9.43 1.88
CA ILE A 102 12.74 -8.54 2.55
C ILE A 102 13.32 -7.55 1.53
N PHE A 103 13.27 -6.26 1.83
CA PHE A 103 13.87 -5.22 0.99
C PHE A 103 15.35 -5.05 1.37
N ASN A 104 16.20 -5.81 0.67
CA ASN A 104 17.62 -5.98 1.01
C ASN A 104 18.56 -4.82 0.61
N ASP A 105 18.06 -3.60 0.45
CA ASP A 105 18.91 -2.43 0.20
C ASP A 105 19.39 -1.76 1.50
N GLU A 106 20.48 -0.99 1.43
CA GLU A 106 21.12 -0.38 2.59
C GLU A 106 20.21 0.57 3.38
N ILE A 107 19.20 1.15 2.72
CA ILE A 107 18.29 2.13 3.31
C ILE A 107 17.14 1.38 3.99
N SER A 108 16.45 0.50 3.26
CA SER A 108 15.30 -0.26 3.77
C SER A 108 15.69 -1.17 4.94
N ASN A 109 16.90 -1.74 4.94
CA ASN A 109 17.43 -2.54 6.06
C ASN A 109 17.52 -1.76 7.39
N LYS A 110 17.49 -0.42 7.36
CA LYS A 110 17.51 0.45 8.55
C LYS A 110 16.12 0.98 8.91
N SER A 111 15.10 0.64 8.13
CA SER A 111 13.73 1.03 8.41
C SER A 111 13.20 0.37 9.69
N LYS A 112 12.31 1.08 10.38
CA LYS A 112 11.70 0.64 11.65
C LYS A 112 10.40 -0.13 11.46
N TYR A 113 9.88 -0.22 10.24
CA TYR A 113 8.56 -0.78 9.96
C TYR A 113 8.63 -2.01 9.05
N VAL A 114 7.68 -2.91 9.26
CA VAL A 114 7.30 -3.97 8.34
C VAL A 114 5.80 -3.85 8.08
N CYS A 115 5.34 -4.24 6.90
CA CYS A 115 3.92 -4.16 6.54
C CYS A 115 3.35 -5.54 6.23
N LEU A 116 2.26 -5.90 6.90
CA LEU A 116 1.46 -7.06 6.53
C LEU A 116 0.13 -6.55 6.00
N PHE A 117 -0.29 -7.06 4.85
CA PHE A 117 -1.53 -6.62 4.20
C PHE A 117 -2.22 -7.76 3.44
N ASP A 118 -3.51 -7.55 3.23
CA ASP A 118 -4.37 -8.28 2.31
C ASP A 118 -4.66 -7.30 1.16
N PRO A 119 -4.10 -7.52 -0.04
CA PRO A 119 -3.97 -6.50 -1.08
C PRO A 119 -5.28 -6.03 -1.73
#